data_AF-A0A7C4QCC7-F1
#
_entry.id   AF-A0A7C4QCC7-F1
#
_cell.length_a   1.000
_cell.length_b   1.000
_cell.length_c   1.000
_cell.angle_alpha   90.00
_cell.angle_beta   90.00
_cell.angle_gamma   90.00
#
_symmetry.space_group_name_H-M   'P 1'
#
loop_
_entity.id
_entity.type
_entity.pdbx_description
1 polymer ?
#
loop_
_entity_poly.entity_id
_entity_poly.type
_entity_poly.pdbx_seq_one_letter_code
_entity_poly.pdbx_strand_id
1 'polypeptide(L)' 'MTFECVVKKGHIGAGNYYDKKIIINADNIIDAMQKAKEKGGVKKGKSNFYGQSILEIKKISN' A
#
# COMPACT_ATOMS: atom_id res chain seq x y z
N MET A 1 17.28 2.76 1.00
CA MET A 1 16.23 3.13 1.98
C MET A 1 15.11 2.11 1.99
N THR A 2 14.58 1.85 3.19
CA THR A 2 13.46 0.94 3.43
C THR A 2 12.29 1.71 4.03
N PHE A 3 11.09 1.46 3.50
CA PHE A 3 9.85 2.11 3.88
C PHE A 3 8.80 1.09 4.32
N GLU A 4 8.07 1.39 5.40
CA GLU A 4 6.83 0.74 5.77
C GLU A 4 5.69 1.54 5.17
N CYS A 5 4.82 0.90 4.39
CA CYS A 5 3.64 1.51 3.79
C CYS A 5 2.39 0.82 4.32
N VAL A 6 1.39 1.59 4.77
CA VAL A 6 0.10 1.06 5.24
C VAL A 6 -0.89 0.99 4.08
N VAL A 7 -1.02 -0.26 3.60
CA VAL A 7 -2.01 -0.83 2.68
C VAL A 7 -3.45 -0.68 3.13
N LYS A 8 -4.44 -0.49 2.24
CA LYS A 8 -5.71 -1.22 2.40
C LYS A 8 -5.64 -2.56 1.66
N LYS A 9 -6.22 -3.64 2.19
CA LYS A 9 -6.24 -4.95 1.52
C LYS A 9 -7.44 -5.80 1.94
N GLY A 10 -8.00 -6.55 0.98
CA GLY A 10 -9.21 -7.36 1.19
C GLY A 10 -10.46 -6.49 1.37
N HIS A 11 -11.63 -7.02 1.01
CA HIS A 11 -12.91 -6.38 1.30
C HIS A 11 -13.60 -7.17 2.41
N ILE A 12 -14.09 -6.48 3.43
CA ILE A 12 -14.62 -7.13 4.66
C ILE A 12 -16.13 -6.96 4.81
N GLY A 13 -16.81 -6.63 3.70
CA GLY A 13 -18.20 -6.18 3.71
C GLY A 13 -18.34 -4.67 3.88
N ALA A 14 -19.54 -4.13 3.62
CA ALA A 14 -19.96 -2.74 3.81
C ALA A 14 -19.08 -1.62 3.19
N GLY A 15 -18.06 -1.95 2.40
CA GLY A 15 -17.09 -0.97 1.89
C GLY A 15 -15.88 -0.75 2.79
N ASN A 16 -15.71 -1.58 3.82
CA ASN A 16 -14.53 -1.64 4.66
C ASN A 16 -13.45 -2.55 4.05
N TYR A 17 -12.20 -2.33 4.45
CA TYR A 17 -11.01 -3.06 4.02
C TYR A 17 -10.15 -3.33 5.26
N TYR A 18 -9.34 -4.39 5.27
CA TYR A 18 -8.30 -4.51 6.30
C TYR A 18 -7.17 -3.52 5.99
N ASP A 19 -6.48 -3.04 7.02
CA ASP A 19 -5.22 -2.35 6.83
C ASP A 19 -4.07 -3.38 6.82
N LYS A 20 -3.15 -3.27 5.87
CA LYS A 20 -2.00 -4.18 5.74
C LYS A 20 -0.69 -3.41 5.61
N LYS A 21 0.23 -3.62 6.56
CA LYS A 21 1.61 -3.17 6.43
C LYS A 21 2.34 -3.95 5.32
N ILE A 22 3.07 -3.23 4.47
CA ILE A 22 4.02 -3.80 3.51
C ILE A 22 5.36 -3.07 3.64
N ILE A 23 6.45 -3.81 3.44
CA ILE A 23 7.82 -3.26 3.47
C ILE A 23 8.33 -3.15 2.04
N ILE A 24 8.89 -2.00 1.68
CA ILE A 24 9.38 -1.69 0.33
C ILE A 24 10.77 -1.05 0.40
N ASN A 25 11.70 -1.58 -0.39
CA ASN A 25 12.94 -0.88 -0.73
C ASN A 25 12.71 0.03 -1.94
N ALA A 26 13.13 1.28 -1.79
CA ALA A 26 12.93 2.35 -2.75
C ALA A 26 14.00 3.43 -2.55
N ASP A 27 14.21 4.25 -3.58
CA ASP A 27 15.26 5.29 -3.56
C ASP A 27 14.76 6.59 -2.92
N ASN A 28 13.44 6.78 -2.88
CA ASN A 28 12.79 7.93 -2.24
C ASN A 28 11.31 7.62 -1.89
N ILE A 29 10.64 8.54 -1.19
CA ILE A 29 9.25 8.37 -0.74
C ILE A 29 8.26 8.27 -1.92
N ILE A 30 8.51 8.95 -3.04
CA ILE A 30 7.61 8.92 -4.22
C ILE A 30 7.70 7.56 -4.92
N ASP A 31 8.90 7.03 -5.09
CA ASP A 31 9.16 5.67 -5.59
C ASP A 31 8.56 4.60 -4.65
N ALA A 32 8.73 4.75 -3.33
CA ALA A 32 8.07 3.90 -2.33
C ALA A 32 6.54 3.94 -2.46
N MET A 33 5.97 5.12 -2.73
CA MET A 33 4.53 5.32 -2.94
C MET A 33 4.03 4.63 -4.22
N GLN A 34 4.76 4.71 -5.33
CA GLN A 34 4.39 4.01 -6.56
C GLN A 34 4.43 2.49 -6.37
N LYS A 35 5.57 1.97 -5.88
CA LYS A 35 5.75 0.53 -5.59
C LYS A 35 4.70 0.00 -4.59
N ALA A 36 4.26 0.81 -3.63
CA ALA A 36 3.19 0.44 -2.70
C ALA A 36 1.80 0.40 -3.33
N LYS A 37 1.49 1.28 -4.30
CA LYS A 37 0.23 1.25 -5.07
C LYS A 37 0.12 -0.01 -5.93
N GLU A 38 1.24 -0.52 -6.44
CA GLU A 38 1.31 -1.74 -7.27
C GLU A 38 1.28 -3.03 -6.44
N LYS A 39 2.03 -3.10 -5.33
CA LYS A 39 2.09 -4.32 -4.49
C LYS A 39 0.90 -4.50 -3.54
N GLY A 40 0.12 -3.45 -3.28
CA GLY A 40 -0.69 -3.31 -2.07
C GLY A 40 -2.13 -3.82 -2.08
N GLY A 41 -2.83 -3.83 -3.23
CA GLY A 41 -4.29 -3.92 -3.37
C GLY A 41 -4.87 -5.25 -3.86
N VAL A 42 -6.08 -5.37 -4.45
CA VAL A 42 -7.37 -4.60 -4.47
C VAL A 42 -7.50 -3.11 -4.90
N LYS A 43 -8.72 -2.75 -5.32
CA LYS A 43 -9.39 -1.43 -5.46
C LYS A 43 -10.90 -1.68 -5.27
N LYS A 44 -11.73 -0.73 -4.83
CA LYS A 44 -13.19 -0.96 -4.66
C LYS A 44 -13.80 -1.54 -5.95
N GLY A 45 -14.36 -2.74 -5.89
CA GLY A 45 -14.97 -3.44 -7.04
C GLY A 45 -14.00 -4.13 -8.02
N LYS A 46 -12.68 -4.11 -7.80
CA LYS A 46 -11.71 -4.93 -8.56
C LYS A 46 -10.69 -5.58 -7.62
N SER A 47 -10.67 -6.91 -7.61
CA SER A 47 -9.68 -7.69 -6.85
C SER A 47 -8.23 -7.42 -7.30
N ASN A 48 -8.05 -7.05 -8.58
CA ASN A 48 -6.75 -6.87 -9.21
C ASN A 48 -6.12 -5.50 -8.93
N PHE A 49 -5.34 -5.46 -7.84
CA PHE A 49 -3.95 -4.93 -7.75
C PHE A 49 -3.57 -3.51 -8.21
N TYR A 50 -4.43 -2.68 -8.80
CA TYR A 50 -4.01 -1.36 -9.29
C TYR A 50 -4.91 -0.20 -8.84
N GLY A 51 -4.29 0.82 -8.22
CA GLY A 51 -4.87 2.13 -7.94
C GLY A 51 -5.47 2.28 -6.53
N GLN A 52 -4.64 2.15 -5.49
CA GLN A 52 -5.04 2.32 -4.08
C GLN A 52 -4.67 3.65 -3.44
N SER A 53 -5.45 3.99 -2.41
CA SER A 53 -5.06 4.91 -1.35
C SER A 53 -4.00 4.25 -0.46
N ILE A 54 -2.87 4.92 -0.28
CA ILE A 54 -1.91 4.61 0.79
C ILE A 54 -2.31 5.46 2.00
N LEU A 55 -2.39 4.83 3.17
CA LEU A 55 -2.77 5.53 4.40
C LEU A 55 -1.59 6.23 5.05
N GLU A 56 -0.44 5.56 5.08
CA GLU A 56 0.79 6.07 5.69
C GLU A 56 2.02 5.52 4.94
N ILE A 57 3.10 6.31 4.88
CA ILE A 57 4.44 5.88 4.47
C ILE A 57 5.42 6.36 5.53
N LYS A 58 6.20 5.44 6.08
CA LYS A 58 7.21 5.72 7.10
C LYS A 58 8.56 5.14 6.67
N LYS A 59 9.61 5.97 6.68
CA LYS A 59 10.99 5.49 6.48
C LYS A 59 11.43 4.72 7.73
N ILE A 60 11.87 3.48 7.56
CA ILE A 60 12.34 2.60 8.64
C ILE A 60 13.87 2.53 8.69
N SER A 61 14.54 2.53 7.53
CA SER A 61 16.00 2.52 7.41
C SER A 61 16.47 3.44 6.29
N ASN A 62 17.67 3.99 6.46
CA ASN A 62 18.45 4.56 5.36
C ASN A 62 18.96 3.43 4.45
#